data_AF-A0A2E5EF04-F1
#
_entry.id   AF-A0A2E5EF04-F1
#
_cell.length_a   1.000
_cell.length_b   1.000
_cell.length_c   1.000
_cell.angle_alpha   90.00
_cell.angle_beta   90.00
_cell.angle_gamma   90.00
#
_symmetry.space_group_name_H-M   'P 1'
#
loop_
_entity.id
_entity.type
_entity.pdbx_description
1 polymer ?
#
loop_
_entity_poly.entity_id
_entity_poly.type
_entity_poly.pdbx_seq_one_letter_code
_entity_poly.pdbx_strand_id
1 'polypeptide(L)' 'MIHVNEGQCGLCAHYGEHHSDDMLVQIRIDGTAPEGYINECGHPAVEGLHLRTPANGACDGFKAA' A
#
# COMPACT_ATOMS: atom_id res chain seq x y z
N MET A 1 -3.62 9.56 -12.24
CA MET A 1 -2.78 8.45 -11.70
C MET A 1 -1.56 9.05 -11.03
N ILE A 2 -1.13 8.48 -9.91
CA ILE A 2 0.03 8.91 -9.14
C ILE A 2 1.14 7.87 -9.24
N HIS A 3 2.39 8.32 -9.24
CA HIS A 3 3.54 7.43 -9.15
C HIS A 3 3.74 6.97 -7.70
N VAL A 4 4.03 5.68 -7.53
CA VAL A 4 4.34 5.08 -6.23
C VAL A 4 5.80 4.67 -6.24
N ASN A 5 6.55 5.16 -5.27
CA ASN A 5 7.98 4.94 -5.16
C ASN A 5 8.28 3.89 -4.08
N GLU A 6 9.49 3.32 -4.15
CA GLU A 6 10.01 2.47 -3.08
C GLU A 6 9.99 3.23 -1.73
N GLY A 7 9.58 2.55 -0.65
CA GLY A 7 9.31 3.19 0.64
C GLY A 7 7.86 3.65 0.84
N GLN A 8 6.99 3.53 -0.18
CA GLN A 8 5.57 3.91 -0.07
C GLN A 8 4.64 2.70 0.03
N CYS A 9 3.47 2.92 0.62
CA CYS A 9 2.48 1.88 0.95
C CYS A 9 2.12 1.00 -0.25
N GLY A 10 1.90 1.57 -1.44
CA GLY A 10 1.46 0.81 -2.63
C GLY A 10 2.44 -0.26 -3.09
N LEU A 11 3.73 -0.14 -2.73
CA LEU A 11 4.77 -1.15 -3.01
C LEU A 11 5.16 -1.95 -1.76
N CYS A 12 4.47 -1.75 -0.64
CA CYS A 12 4.71 -2.45 0.61
C CYS A 12 3.95 -3.78 0.66
N ALA A 13 4.59 -4.83 1.16
CA ALA A 13 4.02 -6.16 1.34
C ALA A 13 2.80 -6.15 2.28
N HIS A 14 2.84 -5.29 3.30
CA HIS A 14 1.80 -5.17 4.33
C HIS A 14 0.58 -4.37 3.89
N TYR A 15 0.68 -3.59 2.82
CA TYR A 15 -0.43 -2.79 2.34
C TYR A 15 -1.43 -3.69 1.61
N GLY A 16 -2.70 -3.64 2.04
CA GLY A 16 -3.76 -4.52 1.55
C GLY A 16 -3.55 -6.00 1.86
N GLU A 17 -2.72 -6.38 2.85
CA GLU A 17 -2.38 -7.78 3.14
C GLU A 17 -3.62 -8.64 3.48
N HIS A 18 -4.60 -8.08 4.20
CA HIS A 18 -5.85 -8.77 4.52
C HIS A 18 -6.97 -8.51 3.50
N HIS A 19 -6.77 -7.57 2.58
CA HIS A 19 -7.75 -7.20 1.56
C HIS A 19 -7.05 -6.82 0.26
N SER A 20 -6.47 -7.84 -0.37
CA SER A 20 -5.81 -7.72 -1.67
C SER A 20 -6.87 -7.76 -2.78
N ASP A 21 -6.82 -6.76 -3.65
CA ASP A 21 -7.66 -6.64 -4.84
C ASP A 21 -6.77 -6.57 -6.09
N ASP A 22 -7.33 -6.89 -7.27
CA ASP A 22 -6.63 -6.84 -8.55
C ASP A 22 -5.91 -5.49 -8.80
N MET A 23 -6.48 -4.39 -8.31
CA MET A 23 -5.87 -3.06 -8.43
C MET A 23 -4.50 -2.98 -7.72
N LEU A 24 -4.36 -3.60 -6.55
CA LEU A 24 -3.10 -3.59 -5.79
C LEU A 24 -2.00 -4.37 -6.53
N VAL A 25 -2.38 -5.46 -7.20
CA VAL A 25 -1.46 -6.23 -8.04
C VAL A 25 -0.93 -5.35 -9.18
N GLN A 26 -1.82 -4.61 -9.86
CA GLN A 26 -1.41 -3.70 -10.94
C GLN A 26 -0.52 -2.57 -10.41
N ILE A 27 -0.82 -1.99 -9.24
CA ILE A 27 0.03 -0.96 -8.62
C ILE A 27 1.47 -1.44 -8.43
N ARG A 28 1.65 -2.69 -8.00
CA ARG A 28 2.97 -3.28 -7.77
C ARG A 28 3.74 -3.56 -9.07
N ILE A 29 3.02 -3.85 -10.16
CA ILE A 29 3.61 -4.09 -11.48
C ILE A 29 3.99 -2.76 -12.14
N ASP A 30 3.06 -1.81 -12.18
CA ASP A 30 3.19 -0.58 -12.96
C ASP A 30 3.88 0.55 -12.18
N GLY A 31 3.98 0.45 -10.86
CA GLY A 31 4.48 1.52 -10.01
C GLY A 31 3.57 2.76 -10.01
N THR A 32 2.29 2.61 -10.35
CA THR A 32 1.33 3.73 -10.38
C THR A 32 -0.01 3.32 -9.79
N ALA A 33 -0.69 4.27 -9.15
CA ALA A 33 -2.00 4.05 -8.53
C ALA A 33 -3.04 5.08 -9.02
N PRO A 34 -4.34 4.73 -8.99
CA PRO A 34 -5.40 5.72 -9.10
C PRO A 34 -5.29 6.77 -8.00
N GLU A 35 -5.66 8.02 -8.32
CA GLU A 35 -5.76 9.06 -7.30
C GLU A 35 -6.83 8.72 -6.28
N GLY A 36 -6.51 8.87 -4.99
CA GLY A 36 -7.42 8.50 -3.91
C GLY A 36 -7.55 7.00 -3.67
N TYR A 37 -6.74 6.14 -4.31
CA TYR A 37 -6.70 4.72 -3.96
C TYR A 37 -6.19 4.55 -2.53
N ILE A 38 -7.07 4.07 -1.66
CA ILE A 38 -6.82 3.85 -0.23
C ILE A 38 -7.02 2.36 0.06
N ASN A 39 -6.07 1.79 0.79
CA ASN A 39 -6.16 0.43 1.30
C ASN A 39 -5.66 0.37 2.75
N GLU A 40 -5.87 -0.77 3.40
CA GLU A 40 -5.46 -1.00 4.78
C GLU A 40 -3.94 -1.22 4.91
N CYS A 41 -3.40 -0.88 6.07
CA CYS A 41 -2.05 -1.24 6.48
C CYS A 41 -2.12 -2.45 7.43
N GLY A 42 -1.70 -3.62 6.95
CA GLY A 42 -1.58 -4.86 7.74
C GLY A 42 -0.26 -4.98 8.50
N HIS A 43 0.48 -3.89 8.72
CA HIS A 43 1.75 -3.98 9.42
C HIS A 43 1.50 -4.37 10.90
N PRO A 44 2.13 -5.45 11.44
CA PRO A 44 1.77 -6.02 12.74
C PRO A 44 1.78 -5.03 13.92
N ALA A 45 2.65 -4.02 13.87
CA ALA A 45 2.73 -2.98 14.90
C ALA A 45 1.49 -2.07 14.96
N VAL A 46 0.68 -1.99 13.90
CA VAL A 46 -0.47 -1.08 13.79
C VAL A 46 -1.75 -1.76 13.27
N GLU A 47 -1.71 -3.05 12.95
CA GLU A 47 -2.83 -3.82 12.39
C GLU A 47 -4.12 -3.68 13.23
N GLY A 48 -3.99 -3.73 14.56
CA GLY A 48 -5.12 -3.59 15.48
C GLY A 48 -5.80 -2.21 15.46
N LEU A 49 -5.21 -1.22 14.78
CA LEU A 49 -5.80 0.10 14.56
C LEU A 49 -6.56 0.19 13.22
N HIS A 50 -6.43 -0.82 12.35
CA HIS A 50 -7.04 -0.88 11.03
C HIS A 50 -6.82 0.42 10.22
N LEU A 51 -5.58 0.88 10.21
CA LEU A 51 -5.21 2.12 9.53
C LEU A 51 -5.47 1.98 8.02
N ARG A 52 -6.03 3.03 7.43
CA ARG A 52 -6.25 3.15 5.99
C ARG A 52 -5.39 4.27 5.45
N THR A 53 -4.55 3.96 4.47
CA THR A 53 -3.56 4.90 3.94
C THR A 53 -3.67 4.96 2.42
N PRO A 54 -3.30 6.07 1.77
CA PRO A 54 -3.22 6.13 0.32
C PRO A 54 -1.98 5.37 -0.18
N ALA A 55 -2.02 4.87 -1.42
CA ALA A 55 -0.89 4.11 -1.99
C ALA A 55 0.43 4.89 -2.03
N ASN A 56 0.41 6.22 -2.17
CA ASN A 56 1.60 7.07 -2.16
C ASN A 56 2.00 7.56 -0.75
N GLY A 57 1.38 7.05 0.31
CA GLY A 57 1.77 7.34 1.69
C GLY A 57 3.15 6.76 1.99
N ALA A 58 3.99 7.53 2.69
CA ALA A 58 5.26 7.02 3.21
C ALA A 58 5.02 5.94 4.28
N CYS A 59 5.85 4.91 4.30
CA CYS A 59 5.73 3.79 5.23
C CYS A 59 7.06 3.57 5.96
N ASP A 60 7.16 3.92 7.24
CA ASP A 60 8.38 3.68 8.04
C ASP A 60 8.64 2.18 8.27
N GLY A 61 7.58 1.36 8.22
CA GLY A 61 7.65 -0.10 8.26
C GLY A 61 7.72 -0.75 6.88
N PHE A 62 8.23 -0.04 5.86
CA PHE A 62 8.23 -0.53 4.49
C PHE A 62 8.98 -1.86 4.34
N LYS A 63 8.33 -2.77 3.62
CA LYS A 63 8.93 -4.02 3.14
C LYS A 63 8.48 -4.22 1.70
N ALA A 64 9.42 -4.36 0.77
CA ALA A 64 9.08 -4.59 -0.64
C ALA A 64 8.18 -5.82 -0.81
N ALA A 65 7.10 -5.64 -1.58
CA ALA A 65 6.13 -6.68 -1.93
C ALA A 65 6.62 -7.62 -3.04
#